data_AF-A0AAU1ZF38-F1
#
_entry.id   AF-A0AAU1ZF38-F1
#
_cell.length_a   1.000
_cell.length_b   1.000
_cell.length_c   1.000
_cell.angle_alpha   90.00
_cell.angle_beta   90.00
_cell.angle_gamma   90.00
#
_symmetry.space_group_name_H-M   'P 1'
#
loop_
_entity.id
_entity.type
_entity.pdbx_description
1 polymer ?
#
loop_
_entity_poly.entity_id
_entity_poly.type
_entity_poly.pdbx_seq_one_letter_code
_entity_poly.pdbx_strand_id
1 'polypeptide(L)'
;MSVDVRTVTESDFPGWLRALQTGFLRPPRVPDELVADRLANSDLARTQGAFDRDRIVATFRSFRQEVSTVGGGSLTADAITQVTVSPTHRRQGLLSRMMATDLAAAKERGDAIATLIAAEYPIYGRFGFGPASWSTEWSVDVRRAGLDPRRSGRPEGGGRIDLTDAGEIRKIGPEAHRRLAGVRAGVTDRTTRGWELGTGLGYQIDSWTEPFYAVYRSESGEVEGFVAYTADDKWDDAKQPVNTATVRDLIAVTPSAERALWHYLCSVDWITTVRSGYRAPDDPLPLLLPDPRAAKTLTYVDMLWVRVLDVVRVLESRTYPVEGSLVLDLRDADGLAGGRYRLDASPAGASCVRTTESADLAFDIAELGTLAFGDESAVRLARLGRAEELTPGAGVRADLLFRTPLRPFSPDIF
;
A
#
# COMPACT_ATOMS: atom_id res chain seq x y z
N MET A 1 -25.42 30.25 3.09
CA MET A 1 -24.74 29.86 4.34
C MET A 1 -23.51 29.05 3.95
N SER A 2 -22.33 29.41 4.45
CA SER A 2 -21.09 28.71 4.11
C SER A 2 -21.01 27.38 4.85
N VAL A 3 -20.60 26.32 4.15
CA VAL A 3 -20.29 25.02 4.76
C VAL A 3 -19.06 25.17 5.66
N ASP A 4 -19.22 24.81 6.94
CA ASP A 4 -18.15 24.87 7.93
C ASP A 4 -17.28 23.61 7.87
N VAL A 5 -15.95 23.73 7.92
CA VAL A 5 -15.02 22.59 7.88
C VAL A 5 -14.23 22.61 9.18
N ARG A 6 -14.38 21.55 9.97
CA ARG A 6 -13.78 21.44 11.30
C ARG A 6 -13.58 19.97 11.69
N THR A 7 -12.84 19.75 12.76
CA THR A 7 -12.78 18.43 13.40
C THR A 7 -14.13 18.02 13.97
N VAL A 8 -14.38 16.72 13.97
CA VAL A 8 -15.62 16.13 14.51
C VAL A 8 -15.46 15.84 16.00
N THR A 9 -16.55 15.96 16.75
CA THR A 9 -16.62 15.52 18.14
C THR A 9 -17.19 14.10 18.25
N GLU A 10 -17.16 13.50 19.44
CA GLU A 10 -17.80 12.20 19.67
C GLU A 10 -19.30 12.21 19.31
N SER A 11 -20.00 13.32 19.62
CA SER A 11 -21.43 13.46 19.29
C SER A 11 -21.70 13.59 17.79
N ASP A 12 -20.74 14.12 17.02
CA ASP A 12 -20.84 14.25 15.56
C ASP A 12 -20.61 12.88 14.86
N PHE A 13 -19.91 11.97 15.52
CA PHE A 13 -19.34 10.76 14.91
C PHE A 13 -20.37 9.80 14.27
N PRO A 14 -21.55 9.53 14.86
CA PRO A 14 -22.58 8.74 14.19
C PRO A 14 -23.06 9.40 12.88
N GLY A 15 -23.20 10.73 12.87
CA GLY A 15 -23.53 11.51 11.67
C GLY A 15 -22.41 11.45 10.63
N TRP A 16 -21.16 11.47 11.08
CA TRP A 16 -19.99 11.37 10.22
C TRP A 16 -19.91 10.00 9.54
N LEU A 17 -20.13 8.91 10.28
CA LEU A 17 -20.20 7.54 9.73
C LEU A 17 -21.36 7.41 8.73
N ARG A 18 -22.50 8.05 8.99
CA ARG A 18 -23.63 8.04 8.04
C ARG A 18 -23.27 8.73 6.73
N ALA A 19 -22.60 9.88 6.80
CA ALA A 19 -22.10 10.59 5.63
C ALA A 19 -21.07 9.75 4.86
N LEU A 20 -20.15 9.10 5.58
CA LEU A 20 -19.16 8.17 5.03
C LEU A 20 -19.82 7.04 4.24
N GLN A 21 -20.78 6.32 4.86
CA GLN A 21 -21.50 5.23 4.20
C GLN A 21 -22.16 5.71 2.90
N THR A 22 -22.84 6.86 2.97
CA THR A 22 -23.49 7.48 1.80
C THR A 22 -22.47 7.80 0.69
N GLY A 23 -21.31 8.36 1.05
CA GLY A 23 -20.25 8.71 0.11
C GLY A 23 -19.63 7.50 -0.60
N PHE A 24 -19.57 6.35 0.09
CA PHE A 24 -19.11 5.08 -0.47
C PHE A 24 -20.23 4.25 -1.12
N LEU A 25 -21.40 4.85 -1.38
CA LEU A 25 -22.57 4.19 -2.00
C LEU A 25 -23.08 2.98 -1.21
N ARG A 26 -22.92 3.01 0.11
CA ARG A 26 -23.43 1.99 1.03
C ARG A 26 -24.71 2.48 1.69
N PRO A 27 -25.58 1.58 2.15
CA PRO A 27 -26.74 1.97 2.93
C PRO A 27 -26.31 2.85 4.12
N PRO A 28 -26.98 3.98 4.39
CA PRO A 28 -26.63 4.92 5.47
C PRO A 28 -27.00 4.41 6.86
N ARG A 29 -26.81 3.11 7.09
CA ARG A 29 -27.05 2.40 8.35
C ARG A 29 -25.78 2.48 9.19
N VAL A 30 -25.94 2.91 10.44
CA VAL A 30 -24.85 3.04 11.40
C VAL A 30 -25.30 2.39 12.71
N PRO A 31 -25.09 1.07 12.87
CA PRO A 31 -25.40 0.37 14.11
C PRO A 31 -24.55 0.88 15.27
N ASP A 32 -25.06 0.84 16.50
CA ASP A 32 -24.34 1.33 17.68
C ASP A 32 -23.00 0.60 17.90
N GLU A 33 -22.93 -0.69 17.58
CA GLU A 33 -21.69 -1.49 17.63
C GLU A 33 -20.62 -0.94 16.66
N LEU A 34 -21.01 -0.53 15.45
CA LEU A 34 -20.11 0.11 14.49
C LEU A 34 -19.60 1.46 15.03
N VAL A 35 -20.50 2.26 15.63
CA VAL A 35 -20.13 3.55 16.23
C VAL A 35 -19.11 3.31 17.34
N ALA A 36 -19.41 2.43 18.29
CA ALA A 36 -18.56 2.15 19.44
C ALA A 36 -17.17 1.64 18.98
N ASP A 37 -17.14 0.68 18.06
CA ASP A 37 -15.90 0.12 17.53
C ASP A 37 -15.04 1.15 16.79
N ARG A 38 -15.66 1.97 15.94
CA ARG A 38 -14.93 2.99 15.15
C ARG A 38 -14.48 4.16 16.01
N LEU A 39 -15.30 4.60 16.96
CA LEU A 39 -15.00 5.73 17.82
C LEU A 39 -13.83 5.42 18.75
N ALA A 40 -13.81 4.22 19.35
CA ALA A 40 -12.72 3.76 20.21
C ALA A 40 -11.35 3.67 19.52
N ASN A 41 -11.32 3.73 18.18
CA ASN A 41 -10.13 3.51 17.36
C ASN A 41 -9.90 4.63 16.34
N SER A 42 -10.54 5.78 16.54
CA SER A 42 -10.36 6.97 15.70
C SER A 42 -9.73 8.08 16.53
N ASP A 43 -8.70 8.71 15.96
CA ASP A 43 -8.19 9.98 16.47
C ASP A 43 -9.08 11.11 15.94
N LEU A 44 -9.95 11.65 16.81
CA LEU A 44 -10.86 12.73 16.43
C LEU A 44 -10.14 14.04 16.12
N ALA A 45 -8.92 14.25 16.64
CA ALA A 45 -8.11 15.42 16.28
C ALA A 45 -7.64 15.37 14.82
N ARG A 46 -7.61 14.16 14.22
CA ARG A 46 -7.32 13.92 12.80
C ARG A 46 -8.56 13.58 11.97
N THR A 47 -9.76 13.78 12.51
CA THR A 47 -11.02 13.47 11.81
C THR A 47 -11.79 14.74 11.55
N GLN A 48 -11.94 15.09 10.27
CA GLN A 48 -12.62 16.31 9.81
C GLN A 48 -13.98 15.99 9.17
N GLY A 49 -14.89 16.96 9.27
CA GLY A 49 -16.17 16.96 8.57
C GLY A 49 -16.49 18.33 7.99
N ALA A 50 -17.22 18.34 6.86
CA ALA A 50 -17.83 19.55 6.33
C ALA A 50 -19.31 19.58 6.71
N PHE A 51 -19.77 20.64 7.38
CA PHE A 51 -21.09 20.78 7.98
C PHE A 51 -21.94 21.78 7.18
N ASP A 52 -23.05 21.31 6.60
CA ASP A 52 -24.15 22.14 6.11
C ASP A 52 -25.30 22.05 7.13
N ARG A 53 -25.40 23.09 7.96
CA ARG A 53 -26.29 23.13 9.14
C ARG A 53 -25.98 21.97 10.10
N ASP A 54 -26.92 21.07 10.31
CA ASP A 54 -26.85 19.90 11.19
C ASP A 54 -26.35 18.63 10.47
N ARG A 55 -26.03 18.72 9.17
CA ARG A 55 -25.64 17.56 8.35
C ARG A 55 -24.17 17.63 7.97
N ILE A 56 -23.50 16.49 8.11
CA ILE A 56 -22.16 16.29 7.57
C ILE A 56 -22.28 15.91 6.09
N VAL A 57 -21.66 16.71 5.22
CA VAL A 57 -21.73 16.60 3.77
C VAL A 57 -20.38 16.26 3.13
N ALA A 58 -19.30 16.18 3.90
CA ALA A 58 -18.02 15.63 3.48
C ALA A 58 -17.28 15.05 4.69
N THR A 59 -16.49 14.01 4.46
CA THR A 59 -15.69 13.30 5.48
C THR A 59 -14.23 13.27 5.07
N PHE A 60 -13.34 13.31 6.05
CA PHE A 60 -11.90 13.16 5.85
C PHE A 60 -11.28 12.68 7.17
N ARG A 61 -10.36 11.73 7.15
CA ARG A 61 -9.60 11.35 8.33
C ARG A 61 -8.16 11.03 7.95
N SER A 62 -7.22 11.31 8.84
CA SER A 62 -5.86 10.78 8.79
C SER A 62 -5.50 10.00 10.06
N PHE A 63 -4.44 9.19 10.00
CA PHE A 63 -3.85 8.53 11.16
C PHE A 63 -2.33 8.36 10.97
N ARG A 64 -1.60 8.17 12.07
CA ARG A 64 -0.16 7.90 12.01
C ARG A 64 0.09 6.52 11.41
N GLN A 65 0.98 6.44 10.43
CA GLN A 65 1.45 5.21 9.80
C GLN A 65 2.98 5.23 9.72
N GLU A 66 3.61 4.07 9.72
CA GLU A 66 5.02 3.90 9.34
C GLU A 66 5.09 3.24 7.97
N VAL A 67 5.97 3.75 7.10
CA VAL A 67 6.13 3.25 5.73
C VAL A 67 7.58 2.92 5.49
N SER A 68 7.84 1.66 5.11
CA SER A 68 9.20 1.21 4.82
C SER A 68 9.78 1.90 3.58
N THR A 69 11.08 2.18 3.64
CA THR A 69 11.84 2.78 2.54
C THR A 69 12.82 1.78 1.95
N VAL A 70 13.45 2.16 0.84
CA VAL A 70 14.46 1.32 0.18
C VAL A 70 15.63 1.07 1.14
N GLY A 71 16.00 -0.18 1.32
CA GLY A 71 17.11 -0.57 2.22
C GLY A 71 16.70 -0.74 3.68
N GLY A 72 15.40 -0.78 3.99
CA GLY A 72 14.88 -1.15 5.31
C GLY A 72 14.76 0.00 6.31
N GLY A 73 14.88 1.26 5.85
CA GLY A 73 14.49 2.42 6.65
C GLY A 73 12.97 2.53 6.80
N SER A 74 12.51 3.54 7.54
CA SER A 74 11.09 3.84 7.73
C SER A 74 10.85 5.34 7.77
N LEU A 75 9.68 5.77 7.30
CA LEU A 75 9.18 7.13 7.40
C LEU A 75 7.86 7.13 8.15
N THR A 76 7.74 8.04 9.12
CA THR A 76 6.43 8.41 9.66
C THR A 76 5.61 9.12 8.59
N ALA A 77 4.40 8.62 8.39
CA ALA A 77 3.42 9.12 7.45
C ALA A 77 2.12 9.57 8.12
N ASP A 78 1.50 10.58 7.51
CA ASP A 78 0.10 10.91 7.72
C ASP A 78 -0.77 10.14 6.70
N ALA A 79 -1.41 9.06 7.14
CA ALA A 79 -2.18 8.17 6.29
C ALA A 79 -3.64 8.62 6.19
N ILE A 80 -4.00 9.18 5.03
CA ILE A 80 -5.32 9.74 4.74
C ILE A 80 -6.26 8.62 4.27
N THR A 81 -7.45 8.59 4.86
CA THR A 81 -8.50 7.61 4.56
C THR A 81 -9.90 8.24 4.67
N GLN A 82 -10.92 7.46 4.26
CA GLN A 82 -12.33 7.76 4.51
C GLN A 82 -12.78 9.14 3.98
N VAL A 83 -12.22 9.52 2.83
CA VAL A 83 -12.50 10.78 2.15
C VAL A 83 -13.78 10.68 1.33
N THR A 84 -14.78 11.51 1.63
CA THR A 84 -16.02 11.59 0.83
C THR A 84 -16.49 13.02 0.68
N VAL A 85 -17.20 13.30 -0.42
CA VAL A 85 -17.99 14.54 -0.60
C VAL A 85 -19.35 14.14 -1.14
N SER A 86 -20.41 14.55 -0.44
CA SER A 86 -21.79 14.29 -0.82
C SER A 86 -22.07 14.75 -2.26
N PRO A 87 -22.84 13.98 -3.06
CA PRO A 87 -23.19 14.34 -4.43
C PRO A 87 -23.79 15.74 -4.59
N THR A 88 -24.52 16.22 -3.58
CA THR A 88 -25.17 17.54 -3.54
C THR A 88 -24.22 18.69 -3.23
N HIS A 89 -22.98 18.39 -2.83
CA HIS A 89 -21.98 19.37 -2.38
C HIS A 89 -20.64 19.25 -3.13
N ARG A 90 -20.62 18.49 -4.24
CA ARG A 90 -19.40 18.35 -5.07
C ARG A 90 -19.04 19.67 -5.74
N ARG A 91 -17.74 19.82 -6.03
CA ARG A 91 -17.16 20.97 -6.75
C ARG A 91 -17.33 22.32 -6.03
N GLN A 92 -17.50 22.30 -4.70
CA GLN A 92 -17.55 23.49 -3.84
C GLN A 92 -16.25 23.69 -3.03
N GLY A 93 -15.15 23.03 -3.40
CA GLY A 93 -13.85 23.17 -2.74
C GLY A 93 -13.71 22.48 -1.37
N LEU A 94 -14.69 21.69 -0.92
CA LEU A 94 -14.67 21.06 0.41
C LEU A 94 -13.47 20.12 0.61
N LEU A 95 -13.20 19.24 -0.36
CA LEU A 95 -12.03 18.35 -0.31
C LEU A 95 -10.72 19.15 -0.25
N SER A 96 -10.58 20.17 -1.10
CA SER A 96 -9.37 21.01 -1.12
C SER A 96 -9.11 21.69 0.22
N ARG A 97 -10.16 22.17 0.90
CA ARG A 97 -10.04 22.76 2.24
C ARG A 97 -9.58 21.74 3.28
N MET A 98 -10.23 20.58 3.36
CA MET A 98 -9.88 19.53 4.33
C MET A 98 -8.46 19.00 4.10
N MET A 99 -8.07 18.78 2.84
CA MET A 99 -6.73 18.34 2.46
C MET A 99 -5.67 19.37 2.85
N ALA A 100 -5.89 20.66 2.57
CA ALA A 100 -4.95 21.72 2.93
C ALA A 100 -4.75 21.82 4.45
N THR A 101 -5.84 21.73 5.22
CA THR A 101 -5.78 21.72 6.70
C THR A 101 -4.99 20.52 7.21
N ASP A 102 -5.22 19.34 6.64
CA ASP A 102 -4.56 18.11 7.08
C ASP A 102 -3.07 18.08 6.75
N LEU A 103 -2.68 18.39 5.52
CA LEU A 103 -1.27 18.40 5.09
C LEU A 103 -0.44 19.45 5.83
N ALA A 104 -1.01 20.63 6.12
CA ALA A 104 -0.36 21.64 6.94
C ALA A 104 -0.11 21.10 8.36
N ALA A 105 -1.13 20.50 8.97
CA ALA A 105 -1.01 19.91 10.30
C ALA A 105 -0.03 18.72 10.33
N ALA A 106 0.01 17.89 9.28
CA ALA A 106 0.98 16.80 9.13
C ALA A 106 2.42 17.34 9.08
N LYS A 107 2.64 18.40 8.30
CA LYS A 107 3.94 19.06 8.21
C LYS A 107 4.38 19.64 9.56
N GLU A 108 3.48 20.28 10.29
CA GLU A 108 3.73 20.83 11.64
C GLU A 108 4.07 19.73 12.66
N ARG A 109 3.42 18.56 12.58
CA ARG A 109 3.74 17.38 13.40
C ARG A 109 5.10 16.76 13.07
N GLY A 110 5.67 17.11 11.92
CA GLY A 110 6.92 16.51 11.43
C GLY A 110 6.72 15.17 10.71
N ASP A 111 5.50 14.87 10.25
CA ASP A 111 5.26 13.74 9.35
C ASP A 111 6.07 13.98 8.05
N ALA A 112 6.87 13.01 7.62
CA ALA A 112 7.79 13.19 6.49
C ALA A 112 7.07 13.08 5.14
N ILE A 113 6.00 12.29 5.11
CA ILE A 113 5.13 12.07 3.97
C ILE A 113 3.67 12.04 4.42
N ALA A 114 2.74 12.26 3.49
CA ALA A 114 1.36 11.80 3.63
C ALA A 114 1.09 10.70 2.61
N THR A 115 0.23 9.74 2.97
CA THR A 115 -0.09 8.57 2.16
C THR A 115 -1.59 8.39 1.96
N LEU A 116 -1.98 7.79 0.84
CA LEU A 116 -3.36 7.38 0.57
C LEU A 116 -3.40 6.26 -0.47
N ILE A 117 -4.57 5.64 -0.61
CA ILE A 117 -4.92 4.77 -1.72
C ILE A 117 -5.99 5.47 -2.56
N ALA A 118 -5.71 5.67 -3.85
CA ALA A 118 -6.55 6.49 -4.69
C ALA A 118 -7.81 5.75 -5.15
N ALA A 119 -8.99 6.28 -4.83
CA ALA A 119 -10.25 5.81 -5.40
C ALA A 119 -10.41 6.23 -6.88
N GLU A 120 -9.86 7.38 -7.26
CA GLU A 120 -9.85 7.88 -8.63
C GLU A 120 -8.50 8.56 -8.91
N TYR A 121 -7.81 8.10 -9.96
CA TYR A 121 -6.48 8.59 -10.35
C TYR A 121 -6.34 10.13 -10.45
N PRO A 122 -7.27 10.88 -11.08
CA PRO A 122 -7.09 12.32 -11.32
C PRO A 122 -7.32 13.23 -10.09
N ILE A 123 -7.71 12.66 -8.95
CA ILE A 123 -8.05 13.47 -7.78
C ILE A 123 -6.78 13.99 -7.11
N TYR A 124 -5.86 13.11 -6.74
CA TYR A 124 -4.85 13.40 -5.73
C TYR A 124 -3.56 14.02 -6.27
N GLY A 125 -3.27 13.87 -7.57
CA GLY A 125 -2.14 14.55 -8.22
C GLY A 125 -2.17 16.06 -8.04
N ARG A 126 -3.36 16.68 -8.01
CA ARG A 126 -3.52 18.13 -7.78
C ARG A 126 -3.09 18.60 -6.39
N PHE A 127 -2.94 17.69 -5.44
CA PHE A 127 -2.51 17.94 -4.06
C PHE A 127 -1.04 17.49 -3.83
N GLY A 128 -0.30 17.22 -4.92
CA GLY A 128 1.10 16.83 -4.87
C GLY A 128 1.35 15.34 -4.57
N PHE A 129 0.33 14.49 -4.62
CA PHE A 129 0.51 13.05 -4.46
C PHE A 129 0.94 12.41 -5.79
N GLY A 130 1.95 11.54 -5.74
CA GLY A 130 2.32 10.67 -6.85
C GLY A 130 2.17 9.19 -6.50
N PRO A 131 1.83 8.31 -7.46
CA PRO A 131 1.78 6.87 -7.23
C PRO A 131 3.20 6.34 -6.94
N ALA A 132 3.41 5.80 -5.74
CA ALA A 132 4.69 5.31 -5.27
C ALA A 132 4.82 3.77 -5.37
N SER A 133 3.70 3.05 -5.43
CA SER A 133 3.69 1.60 -5.65
C SER A 133 2.54 1.15 -6.54
N TRP A 134 2.70 -0.05 -7.09
CA TRP A 134 1.71 -0.73 -7.90
C TRP A 134 1.41 -2.10 -7.30
N SER A 135 0.24 -2.65 -7.60
CA SER A 135 -0.13 -4.01 -7.23
C SER A 135 -0.58 -4.78 -8.47
N THR A 136 -0.20 -6.05 -8.51
CA THR A 136 -0.65 -7.01 -9.52
C THR A 136 -1.47 -8.10 -8.86
N GLU A 137 -2.51 -8.56 -9.54
CA GLU A 137 -3.20 -9.80 -9.22
C GLU A 137 -3.08 -10.77 -10.39
N TRP A 138 -2.77 -12.04 -10.11
CA TRP A 138 -2.77 -13.13 -11.07
C TRP A 138 -3.87 -14.14 -10.79
N SER A 139 -4.38 -14.73 -11.86
CA SER A 139 -5.16 -15.96 -11.87
C SER A 139 -4.28 -17.07 -12.41
N VAL A 140 -3.97 -18.05 -11.57
CA VAL A 140 -3.19 -19.23 -11.95
C VAL A 140 -4.14 -20.36 -12.32
N ASP A 141 -4.03 -20.86 -13.55
CA ASP A 141 -4.62 -22.14 -13.95
C ASP A 141 -3.74 -23.28 -13.42
N VAL A 142 -4.22 -23.97 -12.38
CA VAL A 142 -3.47 -25.03 -11.68
C VAL A 142 -3.15 -26.19 -12.62
N ARG A 143 -4.04 -26.52 -13.54
CA ARG A 143 -3.84 -27.66 -14.48
C ARG A 143 -2.76 -27.33 -15.51
N ARG A 144 -2.64 -26.05 -15.86
CA ARG A 144 -1.61 -25.55 -16.78
C ARG A 144 -0.29 -25.22 -16.08
N ALA A 145 -0.29 -25.01 -14.76
CA ALA A 145 0.90 -24.62 -14.00
C ALA A 145 2.10 -25.56 -14.20
N GLY A 146 1.85 -26.83 -14.55
CA GLY A 146 2.90 -27.81 -14.85
C GLY A 146 3.58 -28.39 -13.61
N LEU A 147 3.03 -28.13 -12.42
CA LEU A 147 3.46 -28.74 -11.17
C LEU A 147 3.08 -30.23 -11.14
N ASP A 148 3.88 -31.07 -10.48
CA ASP A 148 3.59 -32.51 -10.34
C ASP A 148 2.37 -32.70 -9.43
N PRO A 149 1.21 -33.14 -9.97
CA PRO A 149 -0.02 -33.26 -9.20
C PRO A 149 0.04 -34.37 -8.15
N ARG A 150 1.07 -35.24 -8.18
CA ARG A 150 1.27 -36.30 -7.18
C ARG A 150 2.02 -35.82 -5.95
N ARG A 151 2.56 -34.60 -5.98
CA ARG A 151 3.30 -34.00 -4.87
C ARG A 151 2.47 -32.88 -4.27
N SER A 152 2.35 -32.87 -2.95
CA SER A 152 1.68 -31.79 -2.20
C SER A 152 2.51 -30.50 -2.13
N GLY A 153 3.34 -30.22 -3.15
CA GLY A 153 4.27 -29.10 -3.15
C GLY A 153 5.27 -29.09 -1.98
N ARG A 154 5.60 -30.25 -1.39
CA ARG A 154 6.50 -30.34 -0.23
C ARG A 154 7.79 -29.55 -0.51
N PRO A 155 8.19 -28.64 0.39
CA PRO A 155 9.39 -27.85 0.19
C PRO A 155 10.61 -28.76 0.02
N GLU A 156 11.48 -28.42 -0.92
CA GLU A 156 12.81 -29.01 -0.99
C GLU A 156 13.65 -28.48 0.18
N GLY A 157 14.62 -29.27 0.67
CA GLY A 157 15.53 -28.82 1.74
C GLY A 157 14.94 -28.82 3.15
N GLY A 158 14.03 -29.75 3.48
CA GLY A 158 13.65 -30.04 4.88
C GLY A 158 12.60 -29.11 5.51
N GLY A 159 12.21 -28.02 4.84
CA GLY A 159 11.08 -27.18 5.27
C GLY A 159 9.72 -27.88 5.12
N ARG A 160 8.69 -27.32 5.75
CA ARG A 160 7.32 -27.86 5.71
C ARG A 160 6.24 -26.80 5.71
N ILE A 161 5.04 -27.20 5.29
CA ILE A 161 3.82 -26.42 5.39
C ILE A 161 2.95 -27.05 6.48
N ASP A 162 2.58 -26.25 7.49
CA ASP A 162 1.68 -26.67 8.56
C ASP A 162 0.38 -25.85 8.45
N LEU A 163 -0.78 -26.51 8.51
CA LEU A 163 -2.06 -25.82 8.67
C LEU A 163 -2.17 -25.22 10.07
N THR A 164 -2.81 -24.06 10.19
CA THR A 164 -2.92 -23.35 11.46
C THR A 164 -4.24 -22.59 11.58
N ASP A 165 -4.35 -21.73 12.58
CA ASP A 165 -5.52 -20.90 12.88
C ASP A 165 -5.18 -19.41 12.98
N ALA A 166 -6.24 -18.59 13.00
CA ALA A 166 -6.17 -17.14 13.17
C ALA A 166 -5.39 -16.70 14.42
N GLY A 167 -5.44 -17.48 15.50
CA GLY A 167 -4.73 -17.19 16.75
C GLY A 167 -3.21 -17.29 16.59
N GLU A 168 -2.73 -18.29 15.86
CA GLU A 168 -1.31 -18.39 15.53
C GLU A 168 -0.86 -17.30 14.56
N ILE A 169 -1.67 -16.98 13.53
CA ILE A 169 -1.36 -15.88 12.59
C ILE A 169 -1.19 -14.55 13.33
N ARG A 170 -2.06 -14.23 14.29
CA ARG A 170 -1.91 -13.01 15.12
C ARG A 170 -0.61 -12.98 15.94
N LYS A 171 -0.07 -14.14 16.33
CA LYS A 171 1.19 -14.22 17.08
C LYS A 171 2.41 -14.06 16.18
N ILE A 172 2.43 -14.75 15.04
CA ILE A 172 3.62 -14.82 14.16
C ILE A 172 3.64 -13.70 13.11
N GLY A 173 2.47 -13.21 12.70
CA GLY A 173 2.28 -12.24 11.63
C GLY A 173 3.04 -10.92 11.85
N PRO A 174 2.99 -10.30 13.03
CA PRO A 174 3.71 -9.05 13.29
C PRO A 174 5.22 -9.11 13.02
N GLU A 175 5.87 -10.24 13.33
CA GLU A 175 7.29 -10.43 13.05
C GLU A 175 7.55 -10.63 11.56
N ALA A 176 6.77 -11.51 10.91
CA ALA A 176 6.89 -11.76 9.48
C ALA A 176 6.67 -10.48 8.64
N HIS A 177 5.69 -9.66 9.01
CA HIS A 177 5.41 -8.37 8.36
C HIS A 177 6.55 -7.37 8.57
N ARG A 178 7.12 -7.27 9.78
CA ARG A 178 8.28 -6.39 10.04
C ARG A 178 9.50 -6.80 9.21
N ARG A 179 9.75 -8.10 9.06
CA ARG A 179 10.81 -8.64 8.20
C ARG A 179 10.57 -8.32 6.72
N LEU A 180 9.32 -8.40 6.24
CA LEU A 180 8.94 -7.95 4.90
C LEU A 180 9.21 -6.46 4.70
N ALA A 181 8.82 -5.61 5.66
CA ALA A 181 9.08 -4.17 5.63
C ALA A 181 10.59 -3.84 5.60
N GLY A 182 11.43 -4.67 6.22
CA GLY A 182 12.89 -4.51 6.17
C GLY A 182 13.54 -4.76 4.80
N VAL A 183 12.85 -5.45 3.87
CA VAL A 183 13.40 -5.79 2.55
C VAL A 183 12.63 -5.17 1.38
N ARG A 184 11.41 -4.69 1.61
CA ARG A 184 10.51 -4.16 0.59
C ARG A 184 10.06 -2.76 0.96
N ALA A 185 10.29 -1.79 0.08
CA ALA A 185 9.79 -0.42 0.25
C ALA A 185 8.28 -0.34 0.01
N GLY A 186 7.60 0.61 0.67
CA GLY A 186 6.17 0.87 0.53
C GLY A 186 5.26 0.00 1.41
N VAL A 187 5.84 -0.85 2.26
CA VAL A 187 5.09 -1.65 3.23
C VAL A 187 4.68 -0.72 4.37
N THR A 188 3.38 -0.64 4.61
CA THR A 188 2.79 0.14 5.70
C THR A 188 2.66 -0.72 6.94
N ASP A 189 2.87 -0.17 8.14
CA ASP A 189 2.73 -0.92 9.38
C ASP A 189 1.30 -1.43 9.63
N ARG A 190 1.22 -2.56 10.35
CA ARG A 190 -0.04 -3.12 10.86
C ARG A 190 -0.10 -2.96 12.37
N THR A 191 -1.11 -2.25 12.85
CA THR A 191 -1.42 -2.16 14.28
C THR A 191 -1.93 -3.50 14.82
N THR A 192 -1.95 -3.68 16.13
CA THR A 192 -2.59 -4.84 16.78
C THR A 192 -4.03 -5.01 16.31
N ARG A 193 -4.79 -3.92 16.22
CA ARG A 193 -6.15 -3.92 15.68
C ARG A 193 -6.21 -4.35 14.20
N GLY A 194 -5.23 -3.96 13.39
CA GLY A 194 -5.14 -4.42 12.01
C GLY A 194 -5.06 -5.95 11.91
N TRP A 195 -4.22 -6.57 12.75
CA TRP A 195 -4.12 -8.02 12.85
C TRP A 195 -5.39 -8.68 13.40
N GLU A 196 -6.02 -8.07 14.40
CA GLU A 196 -7.31 -8.52 14.94
C GLU A 196 -8.39 -8.54 13.86
N LEU A 197 -8.59 -7.42 13.15
CA LEU A 197 -9.58 -7.30 12.08
C LEU A 197 -9.30 -8.26 10.93
N GLY A 198 -8.03 -8.40 10.51
CA GLY A 198 -7.61 -9.33 9.45
C GLY A 198 -7.74 -10.81 9.82
N THR A 199 -8.10 -11.11 11.07
CA THR A 199 -8.30 -12.47 11.58
C THR A 199 -9.65 -12.61 12.32
N GLY A 200 -10.62 -11.78 11.95
CA GLY A 200 -12.02 -11.92 12.35
C GLY A 200 -12.39 -11.35 13.72
N LEU A 201 -11.46 -10.69 14.42
CA LEU A 201 -11.75 -10.03 15.70
C LEU A 201 -12.11 -8.56 15.49
N GLY A 202 -13.10 -8.07 16.25
CA GLY A 202 -13.63 -6.70 16.13
C GLY A 202 -14.83 -6.60 15.19
N TYR A 203 -15.32 -5.37 14.96
CA TYR A 203 -16.49 -5.16 14.10
C TYR A 203 -16.15 -5.37 12.62
N GLN A 204 -16.86 -6.29 11.97
CA GLN A 204 -16.70 -6.60 10.56
C GLN A 204 -17.80 -5.88 9.75
N ILE A 205 -17.40 -5.06 8.78
CA ILE A 205 -18.37 -4.33 7.92
C ILE A 205 -19.18 -5.32 7.08
N ASP A 206 -18.48 -6.31 6.52
CA ASP A 206 -19.05 -7.41 5.76
C ASP A 206 -19.08 -8.67 6.63
N SER A 207 -19.90 -9.65 6.24
CA SER A 207 -19.92 -10.95 6.93
C SER A 207 -18.53 -11.59 6.93
N TRP A 208 -18.05 -11.98 8.11
CA TRP A 208 -16.80 -12.72 8.23
C TRP A 208 -16.99 -14.19 7.89
N THR A 209 -16.11 -14.74 7.07
CA THR A 209 -15.96 -16.18 6.86
C THR A 209 -14.50 -16.52 7.14
N GLU A 210 -14.28 -17.43 8.08
CA GLU A 210 -12.93 -17.82 8.50
C GLU A 210 -12.15 -18.37 7.29
N PRO A 211 -10.98 -17.80 6.96
CA PRO A 211 -10.14 -18.33 5.89
C PRO A 211 -9.34 -19.55 6.38
N PHE A 212 -8.82 -20.31 5.43
CA PHE A 212 -7.81 -21.32 5.70
C PHE A 212 -6.45 -20.67 5.92
N TYR A 213 -5.70 -21.16 6.90
CA TYR A 213 -4.36 -20.67 7.21
C TYR A 213 -3.32 -21.77 7.07
N ALA A 214 -2.19 -21.42 6.47
CA ALA A 214 -1.02 -22.29 6.41
C ALA A 214 0.25 -21.48 6.66
N VAL A 215 1.23 -22.09 7.33
CA VAL A 215 2.53 -21.49 7.62
C VAL A 215 3.64 -22.31 6.99
N TYR A 216 4.65 -21.63 6.47
CA TYR A 216 5.90 -22.27 6.10
C TYR A 216 6.87 -22.21 7.28
N ARG A 217 7.44 -23.36 7.62
CA ARG A 217 8.53 -23.48 8.59
C ARG A 217 9.76 -24.04 7.89
N SER A 218 10.91 -23.41 8.12
CA SER A 218 12.20 -23.88 7.64
C SER A 218 12.59 -25.20 8.32
N GLU A 219 13.70 -25.80 7.89
CA GLU A 219 14.24 -27.03 8.50
C GLU A 219 14.53 -26.86 10.00
N SER A 220 14.94 -25.66 10.44
CA SER A 220 15.17 -25.34 11.86
C SER A 220 13.88 -25.11 12.65
N GLY A 221 12.72 -25.07 11.97
CA GLY A 221 11.41 -24.82 12.57
C GLY A 221 11.00 -23.34 12.65
N GLU A 222 11.85 -22.43 12.15
CA GLU A 222 11.55 -21.00 12.09
C GLU A 222 10.41 -20.71 11.11
N VAL A 223 9.47 -19.84 11.50
CA VAL A 223 8.41 -19.36 10.60
C VAL A 223 9.01 -18.32 9.65
N GLU A 224 8.98 -18.62 8.36
CA GLU A 224 9.46 -17.70 7.31
C GLU A 224 8.34 -17.27 6.34
N GLY A 225 7.11 -17.67 6.61
CA GLY A 225 5.96 -17.15 5.89
C GLY A 225 4.64 -17.79 6.27
N PHE A 226 3.55 -17.16 5.84
CA PHE A 226 2.20 -17.69 5.99
C PHE A 226 1.32 -17.26 4.83
N VAL A 227 0.19 -17.95 4.67
CA VAL A 227 -0.89 -17.59 3.76
C VAL A 227 -2.23 -17.73 4.47
N ALA A 228 -3.12 -16.78 4.22
CA ALA A 228 -4.55 -16.86 4.49
C ALA A 228 -5.29 -16.88 3.15
N TYR A 229 -6.19 -17.85 2.93
CA TYR A 229 -6.97 -17.93 1.70
C TYR A 229 -8.39 -18.45 1.93
N THR A 230 -9.32 -18.08 1.06
CA THR A 230 -10.69 -18.63 1.02
C THR A 230 -10.85 -19.50 -0.22
N ALA A 231 -11.71 -20.51 -0.18
CA ALA A 231 -12.10 -21.27 -1.36
C ALA A 231 -13.62 -21.15 -1.57
N ASP A 232 -14.06 -21.08 -2.83
CA ASP A 232 -15.48 -21.22 -3.15
C ASP A 232 -15.89 -22.71 -3.21
N ASP A 233 -17.19 -22.96 -3.34
CA ASP A 233 -17.78 -24.32 -3.48
C ASP A 233 -18.50 -24.40 -4.83
N LYS A 234 -17.72 -24.49 -5.89
CA LYS A 234 -18.18 -24.48 -7.27
C LYS A 234 -18.00 -25.85 -7.93
N TRP A 235 -19.10 -26.33 -8.51
CA TRP A 235 -19.17 -27.58 -9.28
C TRP A 235 -19.59 -27.29 -10.72
N ASP A 236 -19.05 -28.04 -11.67
CA ASP A 236 -19.49 -28.00 -13.07
C ASP A 236 -20.64 -28.99 -13.35
N ASP A 237 -21.17 -28.95 -14.58
CA ASP A 237 -22.27 -29.82 -15.02
C ASP A 237 -21.89 -31.31 -15.04
N ALA A 238 -20.59 -31.62 -15.09
CA ALA A 238 -20.04 -32.97 -15.01
C ALA A 238 -19.80 -33.44 -13.56
N LYS A 239 -20.27 -32.67 -12.56
CA LYS A 239 -20.06 -32.93 -11.13
C LYS A 239 -18.58 -33.01 -10.76
N GLN A 240 -17.75 -32.20 -11.40
CA GLN A 240 -16.37 -31.98 -10.99
C GLN A 240 -16.24 -30.70 -10.19
N PRO A 241 -15.46 -30.69 -9.09
CA PRO A 241 -15.17 -29.46 -8.40
C PRO A 241 -14.21 -28.61 -9.23
N VAL A 242 -14.52 -27.33 -9.34
CA VAL A 242 -13.79 -26.34 -10.14
C VAL A 242 -13.53 -25.09 -9.29
N ASN A 243 -13.10 -25.34 -8.06
CA ASN A 243 -13.00 -24.32 -7.03
C ASN A 243 -11.87 -23.33 -7.34
N THR A 244 -12.04 -22.11 -6.84
CA THR A 244 -11.07 -21.02 -6.85
C THR A 244 -10.59 -20.75 -5.44
N ALA A 245 -9.28 -20.93 -5.19
CA ALA A 245 -8.64 -20.42 -3.99
C ALA A 245 -8.31 -18.94 -4.19
N THR A 246 -8.79 -18.06 -3.30
CA THR A 246 -8.49 -16.62 -3.31
C THR A 246 -7.64 -16.28 -2.10
N VAL A 247 -6.38 -15.91 -2.34
CA VAL A 247 -5.45 -15.46 -1.30
C VAL A 247 -5.92 -14.12 -0.74
N ARG A 248 -6.01 -14.05 0.58
CA ARG A 248 -6.39 -12.85 1.35
C ARG A 248 -5.19 -12.12 1.90
N ASP A 249 -4.18 -12.86 2.35
CA ASP A 249 -2.92 -12.34 2.86
C ASP A 249 -1.83 -13.38 2.63
N LEU A 250 -0.65 -12.94 2.21
CA LEU A 250 0.51 -13.81 2.03
C LEU A 250 1.77 -13.01 2.34
N ILE A 251 2.49 -13.45 3.37
CA ILE A 251 3.79 -12.90 3.71
C ILE A 251 4.80 -14.02 3.63
N ALA A 252 5.85 -13.81 2.84
CA ALA A 252 6.99 -14.69 2.75
C ALA A 252 8.26 -13.85 2.82
N VAL A 253 9.19 -14.23 3.68
CA VAL A 253 10.42 -13.46 3.93
C VAL A 253 11.68 -14.15 3.40
N THR A 254 11.51 -15.34 2.81
CA THR A 254 12.55 -16.05 2.06
C THR A 254 12.00 -16.58 0.73
N PRO A 255 12.83 -16.74 -0.31
CA PRO A 255 12.41 -17.35 -1.58
C PRO A 255 11.88 -18.77 -1.42
N SER A 256 12.41 -19.53 -0.45
CA SER A 256 11.95 -20.89 -0.15
C SER A 256 10.54 -20.90 0.42
N ALA A 257 10.24 -19.98 1.34
CA ALA A 257 8.90 -19.82 1.89
C ALA A 257 7.88 -19.41 0.82
N GLU A 258 8.22 -18.43 -0.02
CA GLU A 258 7.33 -17.95 -1.09
C GLU A 258 7.03 -19.05 -2.11
N ARG A 259 8.05 -19.78 -2.57
CA ARG A 259 7.88 -20.95 -3.44
C ARG A 259 6.99 -22.01 -2.83
N ALA A 260 7.25 -22.37 -1.57
CA ALA A 260 6.51 -23.39 -0.86
C ALA A 260 5.03 -23.03 -0.70
N LEU A 261 4.72 -21.78 -0.33
CA LEU A 261 3.35 -21.29 -0.16
C LEU A 261 2.58 -21.30 -1.49
N TRP A 262 3.20 -20.85 -2.59
CA TRP A 262 2.56 -20.90 -3.91
C TRP A 262 2.35 -22.33 -4.42
N HIS A 263 3.33 -23.21 -4.24
CA HIS A 263 3.20 -24.63 -4.58
C HIS A 263 2.12 -25.31 -3.74
N TYR A 264 2.03 -24.98 -2.44
CA TYR A 264 0.98 -25.47 -1.56
C TYR A 264 -0.40 -25.08 -2.10
N LEU A 265 -0.64 -23.80 -2.38
CA LEU A 265 -1.92 -23.31 -2.94
C LEU A 265 -2.31 -24.04 -4.23
N CYS A 266 -1.35 -24.32 -5.11
CA CYS A 266 -1.59 -25.04 -6.36
C CYS A 266 -1.73 -26.56 -6.21
N SER A 267 -1.50 -27.11 -5.01
CA SER A 267 -1.61 -28.56 -4.74
C SER A 267 -2.80 -28.91 -3.86
N VAL A 268 -3.61 -27.92 -3.46
CA VAL A 268 -4.87 -28.16 -2.74
C VAL A 268 -5.85 -28.88 -3.66
N ASP A 269 -6.31 -30.06 -3.24
CA ASP A 269 -7.32 -30.82 -3.99
C ASP A 269 -8.54 -29.97 -4.30
N TRP A 270 -9.15 -30.22 -5.47
CA TRP A 270 -10.34 -29.54 -5.99
C TRP A 270 -10.14 -28.08 -6.42
N ILE A 271 -9.02 -27.45 -6.07
CA ILE A 271 -8.67 -26.13 -6.58
C ILE A 271 -8.18 -26.26 -8.02
N THR A 272 -8.86 -25.55 -8.92
CA THR A 272 -8.46 -25.47 -10.33
C THR A 272 -7.90 -24.09 -10.70
N THR A 273 -8.24 -23.08 -9.90
CA THR A 273 -7.77 -21.70 -10.07
C THR A 273 -7.25 -21.14 -8.75
N VAL A 274 -6.08 -20.51 -8.76
CA VAL A 274 -5.60 -19.71 -7.63
C VAL A 274 -5.60 -18.23 -8.02
N ARG A 275 -6.35 -17.40 -7.29
CA ARG A 275 -6.23 -15.94 -7.35
C ARG A 275 -5.23 -15.49 -6.30
N SER A 276 -4.18 -14.80 -6.74
CA SER A 276 -3.03 -14.46 -5.90
C SER A 276 -3.31 -13.40 -4.82
N GLY A 277 -4.47 -12.72 -4.89
CA GLY A 277 -4.63 -11.43 -4.22
C GLY A 277 -3.66 -10.39 -4.77
N TYR A 278 -3.59 -9.22 -4.13
CA TYR A 278 -2.63 -8.19 -4.51
C TYR A 278 -1.22 -8.56 -4.07
N ARG A 279 -0.30 -8.47 -5.01
CA ARG A 279 1.11 -8.80 -4.88
C ARG A 279 1.97 -7.71 -5.50
N ALA A 280 3.25 -7.71 -5.18
CA ALA A 280 4.22 -6.85 -5.84
C ALA A 280 4.22 -7.12 -7.36
N PRO A 281 4.41 -6.13 -8.23
CA PRO A 281 4.39 -6.38 -9.67
C PRO A 281 5.52 -7.27 -10.20
N ASP A 282 6.61 -7.35 -9.44
CA ASP A 282 7.77 -8.22 -9.66
C ASP A 282 7.70 -9.50 -8.81
N ASP A 283 6.53 -9.88 -8.29
CA ASP A 283 6.34 -11.13 -7.54
C ASP A 283 6.83 -12.33 -8.38
N PRO A 284 7.56 -13.27 -7.77
CA PRO A 284 8.12 -14.39 -8.51
C PRO A 284 7.06 -15.42 -8.96
N LEU A 285 5.82 -15.37 -8.47
CA LEU A 285 4.75 -16.36 -8.74
C LEU A 285 4.73 -16.86 -10.19
N PRO A 286 4.60 -16.02 -11.24
CA PRO A 286 4.56 -16.52 -12.61
C PRO A 286 5.80 -17.34 -12.98
N LEU A 287 6.98 -16.93 -12.49
CA LEU A 287 8.27 -17.57 -12.80
C LEU A 287 8.59 -18.76 -11.89
N LEU A 288 7.82 -18.99 -10.82
CA LEU A 288 7.89 -20.20 -10.01
C LEU A 288 7.25 -21.40 -10.72
N LEU A 289 6.34 -21.15 -11.66
CA LEU A 289 5.60 -22.18 -12.39
C LEU A 289 6.42 -22.70 -13.60
N PRO A 290 6.43 -24.02 -13.85
CA PRO A 290 6.98 -24.58 -15.08
C PRO A 290 6.41 -23.98 -16.39
N ASP A 291 5.11 -23.63 -16.43
CA ASP A 291 4.54 -22.76 -17.48
C ASP A 291 4.14 -21.39 -16.89
N PRO A 292 4.95 -20.34 -17.07
CA PRO A 292 4.62 -19.01 -16.58
C PRO A 292 3.33 -18.42 -17.16
N ARG A 293 2.86 -18.91 -18.32
CA ARG A 293 1.59 -18.47 -18.92
C ARG A 293 0.36 -19.03 -18.20
N ALA A 294 0.55 -19.98 -17.28
CA ALA A 294 -0.52 -20.41 -16.39
C ALA A 294 -0.97 -19.28 -15.45
N ALA A 295 -0.08 -18.35 -15.11
CA ALA A 295 -0.39 -17.15 -14.32
C ALA A 295 -0.79 -15.98 -15.23
N LYS A 296 -2.10 -15.76 -15.38
CA LYS A 296 -2.65 -14.63 -16.13
C LYS A 296 -2.81 -13.41 -15.22
N THR A 297 -2.26 -12.26 -15.60
CA THR A 297 -2.56 -10.99 -14.92
C THR A 297 -4.04 -10.64 -15.06
N LEU A 298 -4.71 -10.46 -13.93
CA LEU A 298 -6.08 -9.97 -13.82
C LEU A 298 -6.12 -8.45 -13.62
N THR A 299 -5.25 -7.96 -12.73
CA THR A 299 -5.24 -6.56 -12.28
C THR A 299 -3.81 -6.06 -12.27
N TYR A 300 -3.58 -4.84 -12.74
CA TYR A 300 -2.35 -4.07 -12.54
C TYR A 300 -2.75 -2.62 -12.29
N VAL A 301 -2.57 -2.15 -11.06
CA VAL A 301 -3.15 -0.87 -10.60
C VAL A 301 -2.21 -0.16 -9.63
N ASP A 302 -2.28 1.16 -9.58
CA ASP A 302 -1.64 1.96 -8.55
C ASP A 302 -2.20 1.60 -7.16
N MET A 303 -1.36 1.64 -6.14
CA MET A 303 -1.73 1.24 -4.78
C MET A 303 -1.43 2.36 -3.78
N LEU A 304 -0.18 2.50 -3.36
CA LEU A 304 0.23 3.55 -2.43
C LEU A 304 0.54 4.83 -3.21
N TRP A 305 -0.07 5.93 -2.81
CA TRP A 305 0.27 7.28 -3.26
C TRP A 305 0.97 8.04 -2.13
N VAL A 306 1.98 8.85 -2.50
CA VAL A 306 2.82 9.58 -1.57
C VAL A 306 2.85 11.05 -1.91
N ARG A 307 2.60 11.89 -0.89
CA ARG A 307 2.87 13.33 -0.87
C ARG A 307 4.08 13.57 0.00
N VAL A 308 5.16 14.07 -0.58
CA VAL A 308 6.37 14.43 0.19
C VAL A 308 6.13 15.74 0.94
N LEU A 309 6.40 15.71 2.25
CA LEU A 309 6.34 16.86 3.16
C LEU A 309 7.73 17.25 3.66
N ASP A 310 8.68 16.32 3.73
CA ASP A 310 10.07 16.55 4.10
C ASP A 310 11.03 15.86 3.11
N VAL A 311 11.51 16.64 2.13
CA VAL A 311 12.39 16.15 1.06
C VAL A 311 13.69 15.58 1.60
N VAL A 312 14.29 16.22 2.60
CA VAL A 312 15.57 15.79 3.17
C VAL A 312 15.39 14.43 3.84
N ARG A 313 14.41 14.32 4.75
CA ARG A 313 14.13 13.05 5.43
C ARG A 313 13.81 11.94 4.44
N VAL A 314 12.99 12.20 3.42
CA VAL A 314 12.65 11.20 2.40
C VAL A 314 13.89 10.72 1.66
N LEU A 315 14.73 11.64 1.17
CA LEU A 315 15.90 11.28 0.38
C LEU A 315 17.03 10.64 1.21
N GLU A 316 17.16 10.98 2.49
CA GLU A 316 18.15 10.37 3.40
C GLU A 316 17.68 9.06 4.04
N SER A 317 16.36 8.81 4.09
CA SER A 317 15.79 7.58 4.68
C SER A 317 16.00 6.32 3.84
N ARG A 318 16.45 6.46 2.59
CA ARG A 318 16.57 5.38 1.62
C ARG A 318 18.02 5.13 1.23
N THR A 319 18.33 3.90 0.83
CA THR A 319 19.63 3.56 0.24
C THR A 319 19.66 3.82 -1.27
N TYR A 320 20.88 3.94 -1.80
CA TYR A 320 21.16 4.17 -3.21
C TYR A 320 22.20 3.14 -3.69
N PRO A 321 22.03 2.54 -4.88
CA PRO A 321 22.88 1.44 -5.33
C PRO A 321 24.23 1.91 -5.89
N VAL A 322 24.35 3.19 -6.22
CA VAL A 322 25.51 3.78 -6.89
C VAL A 322 25.88 5.12 -6.28
N GLU A 323 27.12 5.54 -6.47
CA GLU A 323 27.58 6.89 -6.12
C GLU A 323 27.15 7.91 -7.17
N GLY A 324 26.65 9.07 -6.73
CA GLY A 324 26.27 10.15 -7.63
C GLY A 324 25.73 11.38 -6.91
N SER A 325 25.64 12.48 -7.65
CA SER A 325 25.10 13.75 -7.18
C SER A 325 24.09 14.33 -8.17
N LEU A 326 23.03 14.93 -7.62
CA LEU A 326 21.96 15.61 -8.37
C LEU A 326 21.47 16.85 -7.60
N VAL A 327 21.23 17.93 -8.32
CA VAL A 327 20.44 19.06 -7.82
C VAL A 327 19.03 19.00 -8.39
N LEU A 328 18.03 18.86 -7.54
CA LEU A 328 16.61 18.76 -7.89
C LEU A 328 15.90 20.09 -7.61
N ASP A 329 15.17 20.64 -8.57
CA ASP A 329 14.25 21.77 -8.38
C ASP A 329 12.80 21.27 -8.28
N LEU A 330 12.26 21.28 -7.06
CA LEU A 330 10.96 20.72 -6.75
C LEU A 330 9.91 21.83 -6.71
N ARG A 331 8.95 21.74 -7.63
CA ARG A 331 7.80 22.65 -7.71
C ARG A 331 6.68 22.14 -6.81
N ASP A 332 6.23 22.98 -5.89
CA ASP A 332 5.18 22.65 -4.96
C ASP A 332 4.18 23.81 -4.84
N ALA A 333 3.00 23.65 -5.43
CA ALA A 333 1.96 24.67 -5.45
C ALA A 333 1.39 24.98 -4.05
N ASP A 334 1.44 24.02 -3.13
CA ASP A 334 0.96 24.21 -1.76
C ASP A 334 2.05 24.84 -0.85
N GLY A 335 3.29 24.92 -1.35
CA GLY A 335 4.41 25.54 -0.64
C GLY A 335 4.96 24.75 0.56
N LEU A 336 4.61 23.47 0.68
CA LEU A 336 4.96 22.65 1.86
C LEU A 336 6.39 22.09 1.81
N ALA A 337 6.87 21.72 0.62
CA ALA A 337 8.12 20.99 0.43
C ALA A 337 8.95 21.46 -0.78
N GLY A 338 8.55 22.55 -1.45
CA GLY A 338 9.23 23.05 -2.65
C GLY A 338 10.62 23.64 -2.43
N GLY A 339 11.37 23.77 -3.53
CA GLY A 339 12.67 24.41 -3.62
C GLY A 339 13.76 23.50 -4.20
N ARG A 340 15.01 23.96 -4.12
CA ARG A 340 16.18 23.23 -4.64
C ARG A 340 16.90 22.43 -3.57
N TYR A 341 17.22 21.20 -3.92
CA TYR A 341 17.86 20.23 -3.04
C TYR A 341 19.02 19.56 -3.75
N ARG A 342 20.19 19.56 -3.13
CA ARG A 342 21.34 18.76 -3.56
C ARG A 342 21.27 17.43 -2.84
N LEU A 343 21.27 16.34 -3.61
CA LEU A 343 21.40 14.98 -3.15
C LEU A 343 22.79 14.48 -3.52
N ASP A 344 23.59 14.14 -2.53
CA ASP A 344 24.84 13.37 -2.70
C ASP A 344 24.59 11.98 -2.12
N ALA A 345 24.67 10.95 -2.96
CA ALA A 345 24.31 9.59 -2.62
C ALA A 345 25.43 8.61 -2.95
N SER A 346 25.52 7.54 -2.16
CA SER A 346 26.43 6.42 -2.37
C SER A 346 25.87 5.16 -1.72
N PRO A 347 26.46 3.97 -1.97
CA PRO A 347 26.11 2.76 -1.22
C PRO A 347 26.34 2.86 0.29
N ALA A 348 27.18 3.80 0.75
CA ALA A 348 27.43 4.03 2.17
C ALA A 348 26.38 4.92 2.86
N GLY A 349 25.54 5.61 2.08
CA GLY A 349 24.53 6.54 2.60
C GLY A 349 24.30 7.72 1.67
N ALA A 350 23.39 8.60 2.08
CA ALA A 350 23.04 9.82 1.36
C ALA A 350 23.00 11.03 2.28
N SER A 351 23.29 12.20 1.72
CA SER A 351 23.14 13.52 2.31
C SER A 351 22.27 14.36 1.40
N CYS A 352 21.25 15.01 1.96
CA CYS A 352 20.39 15.92 1.21
C CYS A 352 20.29 17.27 1.90
N VAL A 353 20.62 18.33 1.18
CA VAL A 353 20.58 19.70 1.72
C VAL A 353 19.88 20.64 0.75
N ARG A 354 19.19 21.66 1.28
CA ARG A 354 18.75 22.79 0.45
C ARG A 354 19.97 23.49 -0.14
N THR A 355 19.89 23.89 -1.40
CA THR A 355 20.98 24.56 -2.11
C THR A 355 20.46 25.71 -2.98
N THR A 356 21.36 26.58 -3.42
CA THR A 356 21.13 27.61 -4.44
C THR A 356 21.81 27.28 -5.77
N GLU A 357 22.49 26.12 -5.86
CA GLU A 357 23.12 25.64 -7.09
C GLU A 357 22.10 25.52 -8.25
N SER A 358 22.62 25.50 -9.48
CA SER A 358 21.82 25.24 -10.67
C SER A 358 21.28 23.82 -10.62
N ALA A 359 20.00 23.65 -10.93
CA ALA A 359 19.35 22.35 -10.93
C ALA A 359 19.73 21.51 -12.15
N ASP A 360 19.83 20.20 -11.95
CA ASP A 360 20.00 19.20 -12.99
C ASP A 360 18.65 18.71 -13.54
N LEU A 361 17.65 18.61 -12.65
CA LEU A 361 16.27 18.23 -12.98
C LEU A 361 15.28 19.16 -12.29
N ALA A 362 14.20 19.51 -12.97
CA ALA A 362 13.07 20.22 -12.39
C ALA A 362 11.75 19.46 -12.60
N PHE A 363 10.94 19.32 -11.55
CA PHE A 363 9.65 18.63 -11.63
C PHE A 363 8.72 18.97 -10.45
N ASP A 364 7.45 18.61 -10.57
CA ASP A 364 6.48 18.78 -9.48
C ASP A 364 6.74 17.79 -8.35
N ILE A 365 6.43 18.17 -7.11
CA ILE A 365 6.67 17.38 -5.90
C ILE A 365 5.99 15.99 -5.93
N ALA A 366 4.91 15.83 -6.70
CA ALA A 366 4.27 14.54 -6.95
C ALA A 366 5.23 13.55 -7.64
N GLU A 367 6.12 14.04 -8.49
CA GLU A 367 7.11 13.20 -9.18
C GLU A 367 8.20 12.72 -8.23
N LEU A 368 8.53 13.51 -7.20
CA LEU A 368 9.39 13.01 -6.13
C LEU A 368 8.71 11.85 -5.39
N GLY A 369 7.41 11.96 -5.07
CA GLY A 369 6.66 10.87 -4.45
C GLY A 369 6.67 9.59 -5.29
N THR A 370 6.60 9.75 -6.62
CA THR A 370 6.64 8.67 -7.61
C THR A 370 8.03 8.00 -7.69
N LEU A 371 9.11 8.78 -7.59
CA LEU A 371 10.50 8.30 -7.69
C LEU A 371 11.07 7.76 -6.38
N ALA A 372 10.65 8.32 -5.23
CA ALA A 372 11.28 8.10 -3.93
C ALA A 372 11.28 6.64 -3.47
N PHE A 373 10.37 5.81 -3.98
CA PHE A 373 10.27 4.38 -3.63
C PHE A 373 10.89 3.45 -4.67
N GLY A 374 11.34 3.99 -5.81
CA GLY A 374 12.25 3.33 -6.75
C GLY A 374 11.65 2.52 -7.88
N ASP A 375 10.32 2.58 -8.08
CA ASP A 375 9.66 1.89 -9.20
C ASP A 375 9.75 2.65 -10.52
N GLU A 376 9.49 3.96 -10.45
CA GLU A 376 9.36 4.78 -11.65
C GLU A 376 10.72 5.18 -12.22
N SER A 377 10.74 5.32 -13.54
CA SER A 377 11.89 5.78 -14.30
C SER A 377 11.89 7.29 -14.46
N ALA A 378 12.95 7.95 -14.00
CA ALA A 378 13.16 9.39 -14.23
C ALA A 378 13.24 9.70 -15.74
N VAL A 379 13.81 8.79 -16.55
CA VAL A 379 13.83 8.89 -18.01
C VAL A 379 12.42 8.85 -18.60
N ARG A 380 11.52 8.01 -18.06
CA ARG A 380 10.12 7.95 -18.51
C ARG A 380 9.38 9.24 -18.15
N LEU A 381 9.59 9.79 -16.96
CA LEU A 381 9.00 11.07 -16.56
C LEU A 381 9.49 12.22 -17.47
N ALA A 382 10.77 12.24 -17.84
CA ALA A 382 11.30 13.22 -18.79
C ALA A 382 10.67 13.10 -20.18
N ARG A 383 10.52 11.87 -20.70
CA ARG A 383 9.84 11.63 -21.99
C ARG A 383 8.37 12.06 -21.99
N LEU A 384 7.71 12.01 -20.83
CA LEU A 384 6.34 12.47 -20.66
C LEU A 384 6.23 13.99 -20.45
N GLY A 385 7.36 14.71 -20.37
CA GLY A 385 7.38 16.14 -20.03
C GLY A 385 7.00 16.43 -18.57
N ARG A 386 7.02 15.41 -17.69
CA ARG A 386 6.75 15.55 -16.25
C ARG A 386 8.01 15.87 -15.44
N ALA A 387 9.18 15.62 -16.04
CA ALA A 387 10.47 16.09 -15.53
C ALA A 387 11.24 16.82 -16.64
N GLU A 388 11.77 17.97 -16.29
CA GLU A 388 12.58 18.80 -17.18
C GLU A 388 14.06 18.52 -16.92
N GLU A 389 14.77 18.07 -17.95
CA GLU A 389 16.22 17.87 -17.90
C GLU A 389 16.94 19.19 -18.20
N LEU A 390 17.64 19.71 -17.19
CA LEU A 390 18.36 20.98 -17.27
C LEU A 390 19.86 20.78 -17.52
N THR A 391 20.40 19.65 -17.07
CA THR A 391 21.77 19.20 -17.38
C THR A 391 21.71 17.93 -18.23
N PRO A 392 22.41 17.86 -19.39
CA PRO A 392 22.45 16.66 -20.21
C PRO A 392 22.84 15.40 -19.44
N GLY A 393 22.03 14.35 -19.54
CA GLY A 393 22.20 13.06 -18.88
C GLY A 393 21.68 12.99 -17.44
N ALA A 394 21.09 14.07 -16.90
CA ALA A 394 20.58 14.06 -15.53
C ALA A 394 19.44 13.06 -15.32
N GLY A 395 18.53 12.89 -16.29
CA GLY A 395 17.45 11.91 -16.18
C GLY A 395 17.96 10.48 -16.06
N VAL A 396 19.02 10.13 -16.80
CA VAL A 396 19.66 8.81 -16.71
C VAL A 396 20.37 8.63 -15.37
N ARG A 397 21.07 9.66 -14.88
CA ARG A 397 21.72 9.62 -13.56
C ARG A 397 20.69 9.45 -12.44
N ALA A 398 19.56 10.14 -12.52
CA ALA A 398 18.45 9.96 -11.59
C ALA A 398 17.86 8.56 -11.67
N ASP A 399 17.69 7.99 -12.87
CA ASP A 399 17.21 6.60 -13.01
C ASP A 399 18.12 5.61 -12.27
N LEU A 400 19.44 5.75 -12.44
CA LEU A 400 20.43 4.89 -11.79
C LEU A 400 20.45 5.05 -10.26
N LEU A 401 20.28 6.28 -9.75
CA LEU A 401 20.23 6.55 -8.32
C LEU A 401 18.93 6.05 -7.68
N PHE A 402 17.78 6.34 -8.28
CA PHE A 402 16.48 6.06 -7.68
C PHE A 402 15.98 4.63 -7.89
N ARG A 403 16.41 3.90 -8.93
CA ARG A 403 15.95 2.53 -9.16
C ARG A 403 16.37 1.55 -8.07
N THR A 404 15.53 0.55 -7.87
CA THR A 404 15.74 -0.53 -6.91
C THR A 404 15.63 -1.91 -7.57
N PRO A 405 16.29 -2.94 -7.01
CA PRO A 405 16.18 -4.31 -7.52
C PRO A 405 14.79 -4.92 -7.26
N LEU A 406 14.10 -4.45 -6.23
CA LEU A 406 12.79 -4.88 -5.79
C LEU A 406 11.81 -3.72 -5.96
N ARG A 407 10.73 -3.94 -6.73
CA ARG A 407 9.68 -2.93 -6.90
C ARG A 407 8.98 -2.70 -5.55
N PRO A 408 8.60 -1.46 -5.20
CA PRO A 408 7.86 -1.18 -3.99
C PRO A 408 6.48 -1.82 -4.02
N PHE A 409 6.01 -2.23 -2.84
CA PHE A 409 4.75 -2.93 -2.67
C PHE A 409 4.12 -2.58 -1.33
N SER A 410 2.84 -2.23 -1.37
CA SER A 410 2.02 -2.02 -0.17
C SER A 410 0.96 -3.13 -0.11
N PRO A 411 1.09 -4.09 0.82
CA PRO A 411 0.15 -5.21 0.94
C PRO A 411 -1.19 -4.82 1.58
N ASP A 412 -1.28 -3.64 2.17
CA ASP A 412 -2.35 -3.27 3.08
C ASP A 412 -3.22 -2.14 2.51
N ILE A 413 -4.54 -2.27 2.69
CA ILE A 413 -5.52 -1.24 2.37
C ILE A 413 -5.98 -0.59 3.68
N PHE A 414 -6.15 0.74 3.69
CA PHE A 414 -6.51 1.50 4.89
C PHE A 414 -7.53 2.61 4.65
#